data_AF-A0A536RZC3-F1
#
_entry.id   AF-A0A536RZC3-F1
#
_cell.length_a   1.000
_cell.length_b   1.000
_cell.length_c   1.000
_cell.angle_alpha   90.00
_cell.angle_beta   90.00
_cell.angle_gamma   90.00
#
_symmetry.space_group_name_H-M   'P 1'
#
loop_
_entity.id
_entity.type
_entity.pdbx_description
1 polymer ?
#
loop_
_entity_poly.entity_id
_entity_poly.type
_entity_poly.pdbx_seq_one_letter_code
_entity_poly.pdbx_strand_id
1 'polypeptide(L)' 'MNNSIEFVCVRPEHQNDSPRESLTMHEDAWAYCPSGGAAAGHAWKATAHFTVAEAKQTLA' A
#
# COMPACT_ATOMS: atom_id res chain seq x y z
N MET A 1 12.80 8.81 8.68
CA MET A 1 11.76 8.03 7.99
C MET A 1 11.80 6.62 8.53
N ASN A 2 10.73 6.16 9.18
CA ASN A 2 10.63 4.77 9.60
C ASN A 2 10.39 3.91 8.34
N ASN A 3 10.99 2.73 8.28
CA ASN A 3 10.81 1.80 7.15
C ASN A 3 9.46 1.05 7.23
N SER A 4 8.47 1.64 7.89
CA SER A 4 7.13 1.08 8.09
C SER A 4 6.15 1.65 7.08
N ILE A 5 5.27 0.79 6.59
CA ILE A 5 4.10 1.12 5.79
C ILE A 5 3.01 1.60 6.73
N GLU A 6 2.67 2.88 6.64
CA GLU A 6 1.63 3.53 7.45
C GLU A 6 0.25 3.37 6.82
N PHE A 7 0.19 3.15 5.50
CA PHE A 7 -1.05 3.08 4.75
C PHE A 7 -1.07 1.92 3.76
N VAL A 8 -2.22 1.26 3.65
CA VAL A 8 -2.48 0.23 2.64
C VAL A 8 -3.66 0.63 1.76
N CYS A 9 -3.54 0.43 0.46
CA CYS A 9 -4.67 0.60 -0.44
C CYS A 9 -5.61 -0.58 -0.28
N VAL A 10 -6.87 -0.32 0.08
CA VAL A 10 -7.94 -1.32 0.24
C VAL A 10 -8.97 -1.23 -0.88
N ARG A 11 -8.70 -0.48 -1.95
CA ARG A 11 -9.61 -0.39 -3.10
C ARG A 11 -9.68 -1.77 -3.79
N PRO A 12 -10.87 -2.36 -3.96
CA PRO A 12 -11.01 -3.73 -4.51
C PRO A 12 -10.37 -3.91 -5.89
N GLU A 13 -10.51 -2.90 -6.76
CA GLU A 13 -9.92 -2.89 -8.09
C GLU A 13 -8.39 -2.93 -8.06
N HIS A 14 -7.78 -2.47 -6.96
CA HIS A 14 -6.33 -2.40 -6.81
C HIS A 14 -5.72 -3.61 -6.08
N GLN A 15 -6.52 -4.63 -5.73
CA GLN A 15 -6.04 -5.79 -4.94
C GLN A 15 -5.52 -6.94 -5.81
N ASN A 16 -5.90 -6.99 -7.08
CA ASN A 16 -5.65 -8.16 -7.94
C ASN A 16 -4.39 -8.06 -8.80
N ASP A 17 -3.63 -6.97 -8.66
CA ASP A 17 -2.49 -6.68 -9.53
C ASP A 17 -1.16 -6.94 -8.81
N SER A 18 -0.08 -7.06 -9.58
CA SER A 18 1.27 -7.31 -9.06
C SER A 18 2.33 -6.60 -9.92
N PRO A 19 2.37 -5.26 -9.85
CA PRO A 19 3.30 -4.43 -10.58
C PRO A 19 4.70 -4.55 -10.00
N ARG A 20 5.67 -4.01 -10.75
CA ARG A 20 7.06 -3.91 -10.31
C ARG A 20 7.25 -2.98 -9.11
N GLU A 21 6.38 -1.99 -8.92
CA GLU A 21 6.51 -0.96 -7.88
C GLU A 21 5.21 -0.80 -7.09
N SER A 22 5.09 -1.55 -5.99
CA SER A 22 3.92 -1.53 -5.09
C SER A 22 3.99 -0.47 -3.98
N LEU A 23 5.13 0.19 -3.83
CA LEU A 23 5.37 1.20 -2.78
C LEU A 23 5.16 2.61 -3.32
N THR A 24 4.55 3.46 -2.50
CA THR A 24 4.32 4.87 -2.79
C THR A 24 4.32 5.70 -1.51
N MET A 25 4.13 7.01 -1.65
CA MET A 25 3.95 7.94 -0.53
C MET A 25 2.51 8.41 -0.44
N HIS A 26 1.96 8.44 0.77
CA HIS A 26 0.67 9.07 1.10
C HIS A 26 0.85 9.89 2.38
N GLU A 27 0.47 11.17 2.36
CA GLU A 27 0.57 12.07 3.53
C GLU A 27 1.98 12.10 4.17
N ASP A 28 3.03 12.16 3.34
CA ASP A 28 4.45 12.13 3.75
C ASP A 28 4.89 10.82 4.46
N ALA A 29 4.08 9.77 4.36
CA ALA A 29 4.37 8.44 4.90
C ALA A 29 4.38 7.36 3.81
N TRP A 30 5.07 6.25 4.11
CA TRP A 30 5.09 5.11 3.19
C TRP A 30 3.72 4.43 3.12
N ALA A 31 3.31 4.13 1.90
CA ALA A 31 2.07 3.45 1.59
C ALA A 31 2.31 2.27 0.64
N TYR A 32 1.46 1.25 0.73
CA TYR A 32 1.51 0.07 -0.10
C TYR A 32 0.21 -0.08 -0.89
N CYS A 33 0.32 -0.26 -2.20
CA CYS A 33 -0.79 -0.58 -3.09
C CYS A 33 -0.43 -1.80 -3.95
N PRO A 34 -1.25 -2.86 -3.96
CA PRO A 34 -1.00 -4.00 -4.84
C PRO A 34 -1.04 -3.62 -6.32
N SER A 35 -1.81 -2.62 -6.77
CA SER A 35 -1.71 -2.05 -8.14
C SER A 35 -0.66 -0.96 -8.34
N GLY A 36 0.16 -0.69 -7.32
CA GLY A 36 1.27 0.25 -7.42
C GLY A 36 0.90 1.69 -7.20
N GLY A 37 1.91 2.51 -6.91
CA GLY A 37 1.74 3.92 -6.54
C GLY A 37 1.13 4.80 -7.62
N ALA A 38 1.40 4.47 -8.89
CA ALA A 38 0.94 5.21 -10.05
C ALA A 38 -0.54 4.97 -10.41
N ALA A 39 -1.20 3.98 -9.80
CA ALA A 39 -2.64 3.78 -10.02
C ALA A 39 -3.44 4.98 -9.50
N ALA A 40 -4.54 5.33 -10.16
CA ALA A 40 -5.37 6.48 -9.79
C ALA A 40 -6.50 6.09 -8.83
N GLY A 41 -6.83 6.99 -7.90
CA GLY A 41 -7.99 6.83 -7.01
C GLY A 41 -7.80 5.77 -5.92
N HIS A 42 -6.70 5.84 -5.18
CA HIS A 42 -6.47 4.94 -4.05
C HIS A 42 -7.48 5.13 -2.93
N ALA A 43 -7.83 4.03 -2.25
CA ALA A 43 -8.57 4.06 -1.00
C ALA A 43 -7.64 3.61 0.13
N TRP A 44 -7.11 4.55 0.91
CA TRP A 44 -6.11 4.27 1.92
C TRP A 44 -6.74 3.91 3.27
N LYS A 45 -6.13 2.94 3.94
CA LYS A 45 -6.42 2.58 5.33
C LYS A 45 -5.11 2.66 6.12
N ALA A 46 -5.15 3.38 7.24
CA ALA A 46 -4.02 3.43 8.16
C ALA A 46 -3.74 2.04 8.76
N THR A 47 -2.46 1.74 8.98
CA THR A 47 -1.98 0.51 9.60
C THR A 47 -1.33 0.80 10.95
N ALA A 48 -0.92 -0.26 11.65
CA ALA A 48 -0.10 -0.15 12.84
C ALA A 48 1.40 -0.32 12.49
N HIS A 49 1.92 0.50 11.58
CA HIS A 49 3.33 0.48 11.15
C HIS A 49 3.80 -0.85 10.53
N PHE A 50 3.05 -1.37 9.55
CA PHE A 50 3.34 -2.67 8.94
C PHE A 50 4.67 -2.69 8.20
N THR A 51 5.30 -3.86 8.14
CA THR A 51 6.29 -4.17 7.09
C THR A 51 5.58 -4.41 5.75
N VAL A 52 6.35 -4.39 4.65
CA VAL A 52 5.82 -4.75 3.32
C VAL A 52 5.25 -6.17 3.29
N ALA A 53 5.85 -7.10 4.04
CA ALA A 53 5.39 -8.49 4.11
C ALA A 53 4.03 -8.60 4.82
N GLU A 54 3.80 -7.81 5.88
CA GLU A 54 2.52 -7.74 6.59
C GLU A 54 1.44 -7.06 5.73
N ALA A 55 1.81 -6.00 5.02
CA ALA A 55 0.91 -5.33 4.07
C ALA A 55 0.43 -6.30 2.98
N LYS A 56 1.33 -7.13 2.43
CA LYS A 56 0.99 -8.17 1.45
C LYS A 56 0.05 -9.24 2.00
N GLN A 57 0.27 -9.70 3.24
CA GLN A 57 -0.57 -10.72 3.87
C GLN A 57 -1.97 -10.20 4.22
N THR A 58 -2.08 -8.91 4.55
CA THR A 58 -3.36 -8.29 4.92
C THR A 58 -4.28 -8.05 3.72
N LEU A 59 -3.70 -7.90 2.54
CA LEU A 59 -4.41 -7.54 1.30
C LEU A 59 -4.63 -8.73 0.36
N ALA A 60 -4.18 -9.93 0.74
CA ALA A 60 -4.38 -11.18 0.02
C ALA A 60 -5.80 -11.72 0.15
#